data_AF-A0A3Q7J019-F1
#
_entry.id   AF-A0A3Q7J019-F1
#
_cell.length_a   1.000
_cell.length_b   1.000
_cell.length_c   1.000
_cell.angle_alpha   90.00
_cell.angle_beta   90.00
_cell.angle_gamma   90.00
#
_symmetry.space_group_name_H-M   'P 1'
#
loop_
_entity.id
_entity.type
_entity.pdbx_description
1 polymer ?
#
loop_
_entity_poly.entity_id
_entity_poly.type
_entity_poly.pdbx_seq_one_letter_code
_entity_poly.pdbx_strand_id
1 'polypeptide(L)'
;MEEIDIPSYFLCPISMEVMRDPVTILTGITYDRQNIEKWLFSCKHTTCPVTNQDLKFKDLTPNHNLRRLIQSWCMLNSSNGIQRMPTPKPQVQRAHVVRILNEAQKNPDMELDCLRRIKSIARVSESNKMCLESAGVVDFLTSIVMKKKEEPEASDEALNILFHLNPSDTELKKLINSHNDNQFLDSLLQFLNNGHVQSRTNAIALLRSTLSMADPAQLIGIQPVYIKGIVCILNDKVSQQATKLALKLLVELCPWGRNRIKAIENGAVFALIELLLDTNERRVCELILTALDHLCTCADGRSELLRHGGGIAIVSKKILRVSHLASDRGVRILYSISKFLATCYSTKVLQEMLQVGIVSKLCLVLQVDVSPKTKEKAKEILRLHSRVWRDSSCIPPHLLSSYP
;
A
#
# COMPACT_ATOMS: atom_id res chain seq x y z
N MET A 1 -48.98 -10.98 9.78
CA MET A 1 -48.49 -9.68 9.31
C MET A 1 -48.26 -9.86 7.83
N GLU A 2 -48.99 -9.12 6.99
CA GLU A 2 -48.74 -9.15 5.54
C GLU A 2 -47.30 -8.66 5.30
N GLU A 3 -46.52 -9.47 4.60
CA GLU A 3 -45.19 -9.08 4.11
C GLU A 3 -45.40 -7.93 3.14
N ILE A 4 -44.87 -6.75 3.47
CA ILE A 4 -44.99 -5.58 2.61
C ILE A 4 -44.10 -5.83 1.40
N ASP A 5 -44.71 -6.02 0.23
CA ASP A 5 -43.96 -6.18 -1.01
C ASP A 5 -43.34 -4.83 -1.40
N ILE A 6 -42.00 -4.81 -1.45
CA ILE A 6 -41.24 -3.62 -1.81
C ILE A 6 -41.15 -3.58 -3.34
N PRO A 7 -41.68 -2.53 -4.00
CA PRO A 7 -41.60 -2.45 -5.45
C PRO A 7 -40.15 -2.56 -5.94
N SER A 8 -39.89 -3.48 -6.87
CA SER A 8 -38.54 -3.81 -7.34
C SER A 8 -37.78 -2.61 -7.91
N TYR A 9 -38.48 -1.64 -8.51
CA TYR A 9 -37.91 -0.40 -9.03
C TYR A 9 -37.48 0.61 -7.94
N PHE A 10 -37.74 0.33 -6.67
CA PHE A 10 -37.17 1.07 -5.54
C PHE A 10 -35.84 0.49 -5.05
N LEU A 11 -35.50 -0.74 -5.47
CA LEU A 11 -34.31 -1.43 -5.01
C LEU A 11 -33.09 -1.04 -5.84
N CYS A 12 -31.99 -0.79 -5.17
CA CYS A 12 -30.69 -0.56 -5.80
C CYS A 12 -30.20 -1.87 -6.44
N PRO A 13 -29.85 -1.90 -7.74
CA PRO A 13 -29.36 -3.13 -8.39
C PRO A 13 -28.05 -3.68 -7.82
N ILE A 14 -27.30 -2.88 -7.04
CA ILE A 14 -26.04 -3.31 -6.41
C ILE A 14 -26.30 -3.94 -5.03
N SER A 15 -27.05 -3.25 -4.17
CA SER A 15 -27.25 -3.68 -2.78
C SER A 15 -28.51 -4.50 -2.57
N MET A 16 -29.45 -4.47 -3.52
CA MET A 16 -30.81 -5.03 -3.39
C MET A 16 -31.61 -4.42 -2.22
N GLU A 17 -31.20 -3.25 -1.74
CA GLU A 17 -31.88 -2.47 -0.70
C GLU A 17 -32.60 -1.26 -1.30
N VAL A 18 -33.61 -0.73 -0.60
CA VAL A 18 -34.33 0.49 -0.99
C VAL A 18 -33.36 1.66 -1.14
N MET A 19 -33.38 2.31 -2.31
CA MET A 19 -32.53 3.46 -2.60
C MET A 19 -32.86 4.65 -1.69
N ARG A 20 -31.85 5.21 -1.03
CA ARG A 20 -31.97 6.41 -0.19
C ARG A 20 -31.75 7.68 -1.01
N ASP A 21 -30.77 7.65 -1.89
CA ASP A 21 -30.49 8.75 -2.84
C ASP A 21 -30.36 8.20 -4.26
N PRO A 22 -31.49 8.00 -4.97
CA PRO A 22 -31.47 7.41 -6.30
C PRO A 22 -30.80 8.32 -7.32
N VAL A 23 -29.82 7.78 -8.04
CA VAL A 23 -29.08 8.45 -9.12
C VAL A 23 -29.08 7.61 -10.37
N THR A 24 -29.30 8.24 -11.51
CA THR A 24 -29.28 7.61 -12.82
C THR A 24 -27.93 7.87 -13.47
N ILE A 25 -27.31 6.81 -14.00
CA ILE A 25 -26.09 6.91 -14.81
C ILE A 25 -26.44 6.94 -16.30
N LEU A 26 -25.44 7.16 -17.16
CA LEU A 26 -25.62 7.28 -18.63
C LEU A 26 -26.37 6.12 -19.28
N THR A 27 -26.30 4.91 -18.72
CA THR A 27 -27.01 3.73 -19.24
C THR A 27 -28.51 3.75 -18.95
N GLY A 28 -29.01 4.78 -18.24
CA GLY A 28 -30.41 4.92 -17.86
C GLY A 28 -30.80 4.14 -16.59
N ILE A 29 -29.88 3.36 -16.01
CA ILE A 29 -30.15 2.58 -14.79
C ILE A 29 -29.98 3.47 -13.56
N THR A 30 -30.91 3.36 -12.62
CA THR A 30 -30.88 4.07 -11.34
C THR A 30 -30.30 3.18 -10.25
N TYR A 31 -29.39 3.73 -9.45
CA TYR A 31 -28.75 3.09 -8.31
C TYR A 31 -28.89 3.96 -7.08
N ASP A 32 -28.67 3.39 -5.89
CA ASP A 32 -28.38 4.21 -4.73
C ASP A 32 -26.99 4.86 -4.88
N ARG A 33 -26.91 6.18 -4.65
CA ARG A 33 -25.69 6.97 -4.83
C ARG A 33 -24.48 6.36 -4.11
N GLN A 34 -24.61 5.95 -2.85
CA GLN A 34 -23.46 5.48 -2.08
C GLN A 34 -22.85 4.20 -2.70
N ASN A 35 -23.71 3.32 -3.19
CA ASN A 35 -23.29 2.07 -3.80
C ASN A 35 -22.62 2.28 -5.17
N ILE A 36 -23.21 3.11 -6.03
CA ILE A 36 -22.61 3.39 -7.34
C ILE A 36 -21.34 4.24 -7.23
N GLU A 37 -21.27 5.16 -6.27
CA GLU A 37 -20.04 5.91 -5.98
C GLU A 37 -18.93 4.96 -5.52
N LYS A 38 -19.23 4.05 -4.59
CA LYS A 38 -18.25 3.05 -4.15
C LYS A 38 -17.74 2.18 -5.30
N TRP A 39 -18.64 1.75 -6.20
CA TRP A 39 -18.27 0.97 -7.38
C TRP A 39 -17.33 1.73 -8.32
N LEU A 40 -17.68 2.96 -8.68
CA LEU A 40 -16.95 3.75 -9.67
C LEU A 40 -15.65 4.37 -9.13
N PHE A 41 -15.65 4.78 -7.86
CA PHE A 41 -14.55 5.56 -7.28
C PHE A 41 -13.69 4.73 -6.33
N SER A 42 -14.28 4.03 -5.36
CA SER A 42 -13.52 3.24 -4.38
C SER A 42 -12.98 1.93 -4.97
N CYS A 43 -13.80 1.22 -5.76
CA CYS A 43 -13.40 -0.02 -6.44
C CYS A 43 -12.74 0.25 -7.81
N LYS A 44 -12.72 1.51 -8.26
CA LYS A 44 -12.12 1.97 -9.53
C LYS A 44 -12.66 1.24 -10.78
N HIS A 45 -13.91 0.80 -10.78
CA HIS A 45 -14.54 0.26 -12.00
C HIS A 45 -14.91 1.39 -12.98
N THR A 46 -14.85 1.08 -14.28
CA THR A 46 -15.22 1.99 -15.37
C THR A 46 -16.49 1.58 -16.10
N THR A 47 -17.15 0.52 -15.65
CA THR A 47 -18.33 -0.06 -16.30
C THR A 47 -19.59 0.09 -15.46
N CYS A 48 -20.74 0.07 -16.14
CA CYS A 48 -22.05 -0.07 -15.50
C CYS A 48 -22.15 -1.47 -14.85
N PRO A 49 -22.54 -1.58 -13.55
CA PRO A 49 -22.65 -2.86 -12.85
C PRO A 49 -23.57 -3.88 -13.53
N VAL A 50 -24.65 -3.41 -14.14
CA VAL A 50 -25.69 -4.29 -14.74
C VAL A 50 -25.41 -4.55 -16.22
N THR A 51 -25.07 -3.52 -16.99
CA THR A 51 -24.95 -3.65 -18.46
C THR A 51 -23.53 -3.96 -18.92
N ASN A 52 -22.53 -3.88 -18.04
CA ASN A 52 -21.09 -3.94 -18.38
C ASN A 52 -20.65 -2.94 -19.45
N GLN A 53 -21.45 -1.93 -19.76
CA GLN A 53 -21.09 -0.88 -20.71
C GLN A 53 -20.11 0.10 -20.07
N ASP A 54 -19.10 0.51 -20.84
CA ASP A 54 -18.12 1.50 -20.41
C ASP A 54 -18.75 2.87 -20.19
N LEU A 55 -18.49 3.44 -19.02
CA LEU A 55 -18.91 4.78 -18.62
C LEU A 55 -17.78 5.75 -18.91
N LYS A 56 -17.89 6.45 -20.05
CA LYS A 56 -16.92 7.50 -20.43
C LYS A 56 -16.89 8.66 -19.44
N PHE A 57 -18.03 8.98 -18.82
CA PHE A 57 -18.19 10.01 -17.80
C PHE A 57 -18.83 9.39 -16.56
N LYS A 58 -18.33 9.76 -15.37
CA LYS A 58 -18.84 9.28 -14.07
C LYS A 58 -19.95 10.20 -13.52
N ASP A 59 -20.71 10.80 -14.41
CA ASP A 59 -21.76 11.74 -14.05
C ASP A 59 -22.95 10.98 -13.47
N LEU A 60 -23.36 11.39 -12.26
CA LEU A 60 -24.48 10.81 -11.54
C LEU A 60 -25.62 11.83 -11.54
N THR A 61 -26.64 11.60 -12.36
CA THR A 61 -27.81 12.47 -12.43
C THR A 61 -28.79 12.13 -11.29
N PRO A 62 -29.07 13.05 -10.35
CA PRO A 62 -30.04 12.78 -9.29
C PRO A 62 -31.44 12.48 -9.86
N ASN A 63 -32.06 11.37 -9.44
CA ASN A 63 -33.43 11.03 -9.82
C ASN A 63 -34.42 11.50 -8.73
N HIS A 64 -34.70 12.81 -8.72
CA HIS A 64 -35.57 13.42 -7.73
C HIS A 64 -37.01 12.87 -7.74
N ASN A 65 -37.51 12.47 -8.91
CA ASN A 65 -38.85 11.89 -9.05
C ASN A 65 -38.93 10.54 -8.34
N LEU A 66 -37.99 9.62 -8.63
CA LEU A 66 -37.95 8.33 -7.95
C LEU A 66 -37.76 8.48 -6.44
N ARG A 67 -36.92 9.44 -6.02
CA ARG A 67 -36.74 9.74 -4.59
C ARG A 67 -38.05 10.14 -3.92
N ARG A 68 -38.83 11.02 -4.53
CA ARG A 68 -40.15 11.44 -4.01
C ARG A 68 -41.14 10.28 -3.93
N LEU A 69 -41.11 9.38 -4.92
CA LEU A 69 -41.96 8.19 -4.93
C LEU A 69 -41.59 7.23 -3.78
N ILE A 70 -40.29 6.94 -3.61
CA ILE A 70 -39.79 6.11 -2.50
C ILE A 70 -40.19 6.72 -1.16
N GLN A 71 -39.95 8.02 -0.96
CA GLN A 71 -40.33 8.71 0.28
C GLN A 71 -41.84 8.65 0.55
N SER A 72 -42.66 8.81 -0.49
CA SER A 72 -44.13 8.73 -0.38
C SER A 72 -44.57 7.32 0.01
N TRP A 73 -43.98 6.30 -0.61
CA TRP A 73 -44.23 4.90 -0.26
C TRP A 73 -43.80 4.56 1.18
N CYS A 74 -42.64 5.05 1.63
CA CYS A 74 -42.21 4.90 3.02
C CYS A 74 -43.19 5.56 4.01
N MET A 75 -43.74 6.73 3.68
CA MET A 75 -44.72 7.41 4.54
C MET A 75 -46.03 6.62 4.63
N LEU A 76 -46.53 6.11 3.51
CA LEU A 76 -47.76 5.31 3.47
C LEU A 76 -47.65 4.00 4.25
N ASN A 77 -46.46 3.41 4.31
CA ASN A 77 -46.22 2.15 5.02
C ASN A 77 -45.57 2.33 6.40
N SER A 78 -45.59 3.54 6.95
CA SER A 78 -44.97 3.85 8.24
C SER A 78 -45.60 3.09 9.42
N SER A 79 -46.91 2.84 9.37
CA SER A 79 -47.65 2.01 10.33
C SER A 79 -47.18 0.56 10.36
N ASN A 80 -46.58 0.09 9.26
CA ASN A 80 -46.15 -1.28 9.08
C ASN A 80 -44.64 -1.46 9.39
N GLY A 81 -44.03 -0.48 10.08
CA GLY A 81 -42.63 -0.53 10.52
C GLY A 81 -41.62 0.01 9.51
N ILE A 82 -42.05 0.53 8.35
CA ILE A 82 -41.14 1.16 7.38
C ILE A 82 -40.75 2.56 7.86
N GLN A 83 -39.46 2.76 8.10
CA GLN A 83 -38.96 4.06 8.52
C GLN A 83 -38.96 5.07 7.37
N ARG A 84 -39.24 6.33 7.71
CA ARG A 84 -39.13 7.45 6.78
C ARG A 84 -37.66 7.65 6.40
N MET A 85 -37.37 7.60 5.10
CA MET A 85 -36.04 7.92 4.59
C MET A 85 -35.80 9.45 4.64
N PRO A 86 -34.74 9.92 5.33
CA PRO A 86 -34.42 11.35 5.36
C PRO A 86 -33.97 11.83 3.98
N THR A 87 -34.25 13.09 3.67
CA THR A 87 -33.73 13.72 2.44
C THR A 87 -32.20 13.84 2.55
N PRO A 88 -31.45 13.34 1.56
CA PRO A 88 -29.99 13.49 1.53
C PRO A 88 -29.58 14.96 1.57
N LYS A 89 -28.48 15.28 2.26
CA LYS A 89 -27.94 16.65 2.31
C LYS A 89 -27.59 17.13 0.89
N PRO A 90 -27.83 18.41 0.55
CA PRO A 90 -27.45 18.96 -0.74
C PRO A 90 -25.96 18.74 -1.01
N GLN A 91 -25.62 18.45 -2.27
CA GLN A 91 -24.23 18.36 -2.69
C GLN A 91 -23.53 19.71 -2.50
N VAL A 92 -22.26 19.66 -2.08
CA VAL A 92 -21.47 20.87 -1.94
C VAL A 92 -21.15 21.41 -3.33
N GLN A 93 -21.40 22.70 -3.54
CA GLN A 93 -21.07 23.37 -4.80
C GLN A 93 -19.61 23.84 -4.78
N ARG A 94 -18.94 23.75 -5.95
CA ARG A 94 -17.56 24.24 -6.14
C ARG A 94 -17.39 25.69 -5.66
N ALA A 95 -18.35 26.57 -5.96
CA ALA A 95 -18.30 27.97 -5.56
C ALA A 95 -18.26 28.15 -4.04
N HIS A 96 -18.92 27.27 -3.27
CA HIS A 96 -18.85 27.30 -1.82
C HIS A 96 -17.46 26.93 -1.31
N VAL A 97 -16.85 25.88 -1.87
CA VAL A 97 -15.48 25.47 -1.52
C VAL A 97 -14.47 26.57 -1.82
N VAL A 98 -14.56 27.20 -3.00
CA VAL A 98 -13.65 28.29 -3.38
C VAL A 98 -13.78 29.49 -2.42
N ARG A 99 -14.99 29.80 -1.93
CA ARG A 99 -15.17 30.84 -0.90
C ARG A 99 -14.46 30.49 0.40
N ILE A 100 -14.57 29.24 0.84
CA ILE A 100 -13.85 28.73 2.03
C ILE A 100 -12.34 28.92 1.88
N LEU A 101 -11.79 28.55 0.72
CA LEU A 101 -10.35 28.69 0.45
C LEU A 101 -9.91 30.15 0.44
N ASN A 102 -10.69 31.03 -0.21
CA ASN A 102 -10.40 32.47 -0.28
C ASN A 102 -10.49 33.14 1.11
N GLU A 103 -11.38 32.69 1.98
CA GLU A 103 -11.48 33.16 3.37
C GLU A 103 -10.19 32.82 4.15
N ALA A 104 -9.71 31.58 4.03
CA ALA A 104 -8.48 31.14 4.69
C ALA A 104 -7.23 31.86 4.17
N GLN A 105 -7.13 32.08 2.85
CA GLN A 105 -5.99 32.82 2.27
C GLN A 105 -5.90 34.28 2.75
N LYS A 106 -7.03 34.89 3.11
CA LYS A 106 -7.07 36.28 3.60
C LYS A 106 -6.77 36.39 5.10
N ASN A 107 -7.11 35.36 5.87
CA ASN A 107 -7.04 35.36 7.33
C ASN A 107 -6.36 34.08 7.83
N PRO A 108 -5.04 34.12 8.13
CA PRO A 108 -4.29 32.96 8.64
C PRO A 108 -4.89 32.35 9.91
N ASP A 109 -5.44 33.17 10.81
CA ASP A 109 -6.07 32.70 12.06
C ASP A 109 -7.28 31.76 11.83
N MET A 110 -7.86 31.78 10.62
CA MET A 110 -9.00 30.94 10.25
C MET A 110 -8.59 29.63 9.55
N GLU A 111 -7.29 29.36 9.39
CA GLU A 111 -6.80 28.17 8.69
C GLU A 111 -7.30 26.86 9.32
N LEU A 112 -7.23 26.71 10.64
CA LEU A 112 -7.73 25.51 11.34
C LEU A 112 -9.25 25.33 11.17
N ASP A 113 -10.03 26.41 11.22
CA ASP A 113 -11.48 26.34 10.99
C ASP A 113 -11.82 25.97 9.55
N CYS A 114 -11.04 26.48 8.59
CA CYS A 114 -11.11 26.06 7.19
C CYS A 114 -10.85 24.56 7.05
N LEU A 115 -9.78 24.04 7.65
CA LEU A 115 -9.45 22.61 7.64
C LEU A 115 -10.57 21.76 8.25
N ARG A 116 -11.16 22.18 9.38
CA ARG A 116 -12.32 21.50 9.99
C ARG A 116 -13.52 21.45 9.04
N ARG A 117 -13.81 22.55 8.34
CA ARG A 117 -14.89 22.61 7.33
C ARG A 117 -14.61 21.67 6.16
N ILE A 118 -13.40 21.70 5.60
CA ILE A 118 -12.99 20.80 4.50
C ILE A 118 -13.11 19.33 4.92
N LYS A 119 -12.62 18.98 6.11
CA LYS A 119 -12.73 17.64 6.70
C LYS A 119 -14.18 17.18 6.83
N SER A 120 -15.08 18.08 7.24
CA SER A 120 -16.51 17.78 7.34
C SER A 120 -17.14 17.48 5.97
N ILE A 121 -16.74 18.22 4.93
CA ILE A 121 -17.25 18.06 3.56
C ILE A 121 -16.74 16.75 2.95
N ALA A 122 -15.45 16.45 3.12
CA ALA A 122 -14.78 15.26 2.58
C ALA A 122 -15.34 13.94 3.13
N ARG A 123 -15.90 13.94 4.35
CA ARG A 123 -16.47 12.76 5.00
C ARG A 123 -17.86 12.37 4.48
N VAL A 124 -18.55 13.25 3.76
CA VAL A 124 -19.96 13.05 3.39
C VAL A 124 -20.11 12.13 2.17
N SER A 125 -19.31 12.31 1.13
CA SER A 125 -19.42 11.52 -0.11
C SER A 125 -18.15 11.58 -0.96
N GLU A 126 -17.98 10.60 -1.86
CA GLU A 126 -16.88 10.62 -2.84
C GLU A 126 -17.09 11.75 -3.86
N SER A 127 -18.33 12.04 -4.24
CA SER A 127 -18.65 13.22 -5.06
C SER A 127 -18.14 14.53 -4.44
N ASN A 128 -18.22 14.66 -3.11
CA ASN A 128 -17.69 15.84 -2.42
C ASN A 128 -16.16 15.89 -2.49
N LYS A 129 -15.47 14.75 -2.38
CA LYS A 129 -14.00 14.71 -2.55
C LYS A 129 -13.58 15.15 -3.94
N MET A 130 -14.28 14.67 -4.98
CA MET A 130 -14.06 15.12 -6.36
C MET A 130 -14.32 16.62 -6.52
N CYS A 131 -15.35 17.15 -5.88
CA CYS A 131 -15.64 18.58 -5.89
C CYS A 131 -14.51 19.39 -5.22
N LEU A 132 -14.04 18.95 -4.04
CA LEU A 132 -12.92 19.55 -3.31
C LEU A 132 -11.64 19.55 -4.17
N GLU A 133 -11.31 18.42 -4.78
CA GLU A 133 -10.15 18.30 -5.67
C GLU A 133 -10.27 19.26 -6.85
N SER A 134 -11.43 19.27 -7.53
CA SER A 134 -11.66 20.18 -8.66
C SER A 134 -11.48 21.64 -8.24
N ALA A 135 -11.87 22.00 -7.02
CA ALA A 135 -11.83 23.36 -6.48
C ALA A 135 -10.42 23.83 -6.08
N GLY A 136 -9.38 22.99 -6.20
CA GLY A 136 -8.00 23.34 -5.84
C GLY A 136 -7.67 23.11 -4.36
N VAL A 137 -8.44 22.28 -3.65
CA VAL A 137 -8.18 21.97 -2.24
C VAL A 137 -6.87 21.21 -2.05
N VAL A 138 -6.45 20.38 -3.02
CA VAL A 138 -5.20 19.62 -2.94
C VAL A 138 -3.99 20.55 -2.94
N ASP A 139 -3.95 21.56 -3.81
CA ASP A 139 -2.90 22.59 -3.84
C ASP A 139 -2.87 23.38 -2.54
N PHE A 140 -4.05 23.78 -2.03
CA PHE A 140 -4.16 24.50 -0.76
C PHE A 140 -3.59 23.68 0.41
N LEU A 141 -4.03 22.43 0.56
CA LEU A 141 -3.53 21.53 1.62
C LEU A 141 -2.02 21.29 1.48
N THR A 142 -1.54 21.13 0.25
CA THR A 142 -0.12 20.92 -0.03
C THR A 142 0.70 22.12 0.43
N SER A 143 0.22 23.35 0.19
CA SER A 143 0.92 24.55 0.65
C SER A 143 0.98 24.64 2.19
N ILE A 144 -0.07 24.23 2.91
CA ILE A 144 -0.05 24.16 4.39
C ILE A 144 0.90 23.06 4.88
N VAL A 145 0.92 21.89 4.23
CA VAL A 145 1.84 20.78 4.56
C VAL A 145 3.31 21.20 4.42
N MET A 146 3.62 22.08 3.46
CA MET A 146 4.97 22.63 3.26
C MET A 146 5.40 23.61 4.38
N LYS A 147 4.46 24.21 5.11
CA LYS A 147 4.72 25.15 6.22
C LYS A 147 4.92 24.47 7.58
N LYS A 148 5.20 23.16 7.64
CA LYS A 148 5.29 22.37 8.88
C LYS A 148 6.09 23.03 10.02
N LYS A 149 7.17 23.75 9.70
CA LYS A 149 8.03 24.40 10.70
C LYS A 149 7.34 25.55 11.43
N GLU A 150 6.41 26.22 10.77
CA GLU A 150 5.71 27.40 11.29
C GLU A 150 4.47 26.97 12.10
N GLU A 151 3.69 26.02 11.58
CA GLU A 151 2.40 25.63 12.16
C GLU A 151 2.21 24.10 12.19
N PRO A 152 2.76 23.40 13.20
CA PRO A 152 2.78 21.93 13.22
C PRO A 152 1.37 21.31 13.28
N GLU A 153 0.46 21.92 14.06
CA GLU A 153 -0.90 21.40 14.24
C GLU A 153 -1.74 21.52 12.96
N ALA A 154 -1.66 22.66 12.27
CA ALA A 154 -2.35 22.88 11.00
C ALA A 154 -1.79 21.97 9.90
N SER A 155 -0.46 21.81 9.82
CA SER A 155 0.16 20.94 8.81
C SER A 155 -0.12 19.45 9.06
N ASP A 156 -0.19 19.00 10.32
CA ASP A 156 -0.58 17.63 10.67
C ASP A 156 -2.04 17.33 10.28
N GLU A 157 -2.97 18.25 10.57
CA GLU A 157 -4.37 18.09 10.16
C GLU A 157 -4.52 18.19 8.63
N ALA A 158 -3.78 19.07 7.96
CA ALA A 158 -3.78 19.16 6.49
C ALA A 158 -3.27 17.86 5.84
N LEU A 159 -2.20 17.26 6.35
CA LEU A 159 -1.69 15.96 5.88
C LEU A 159 -2.73 14.86 6.07
N ASN A 160 -3.42 14.88 7.22
CA ASN A 160 -4.48 13.92 7.51
C ASN A 160 -5.67 14.07 6.57
N ILE A 161 -6.12 15.30 6.28
CA ILE A 161 -7.18 15.55 5.30
C ILE A 161 -6.73 15.10 3.91
N LEU A 162 -5.51 15.45 3.49
CA LEU A 162 -4.96 15.07 2.19
C LEU A 162 -4.92 13.55 2.00
N PHE A 163 -4.51 12.80 3.02
CA PHE A 163 -4.55 11.35 3.00
C PHE A 163 -5.97 10.78 2.81
N HIS A 164 -6.98 11.33 3.50
CA HIS A 164 -8.37 10.88 3.41
C HIS A 164 -9.08 11.32 2.12
N LEU A 165 -8.65 12.44 1.53
CA LEU A 165 -9.12 12.88 0.21
C LEU A 165 -8.70 11.89 -0.87
N ASN A 166 -7.55 11.23 -0.70
CA ASN A 166 -6.98 10.28 -1.66
C ASN A 166 -6.95 10.87 -3.09
N PRO A 167 -6.05 11.86 -3.33
CA PRO A 167 -6.02 12.62 -4.58
C PRO A 167 -5.90 11.72 -5.80
N SER A 168 -6.44 12.17 -6.94
CA SER A 168 -6.31 11.43 -8.20
C SER A 168 -4.86 11.27 -8.65
N ASP A 169 -4.61 10.23 -9.46
CA ASP A 169 -3.29 9.97 -10.06
C ASP A 169 -2.80 11.18 -10.87
N THR A 170 -3.70 11.92 -11.52
CA THR A 170 -3.37 13.15 -12.26
C THR A 170 -2.88 14.26 -11.33
N GLU A 171 -3.48 14.40 -10.15
CA GLU A 171 -3.11 15.42 -9.19
C GLU A 171 -1.80 15.08 -8.49
N LEU A 172 -1.62 13.82 -8.09
CA LEU A 172 -0.35 13.33 -7.55
C LEU A 172 0.79 13.52 -8.55
N LYS A 173 0.55 13.27 -9.85
CA LYS A 173 1.56 13.50 -10.88
C LYS A 173 1.89 14.98 -11.07
N LYS A 174 0.91 15.89 -10.90
CA LYS A 174 1.20 17.33 -10.85
C LYS A 174 2.07 17.67 -9.66
N LEU A 175 1.79 17.15 -8.46
CA LEU A 175 2.58 17.45 -7.25
C LEU A 175 4.06 17.03 -7.35
N ILE A 176 4.37 15.99 -8.13
CA ILE A 176 5.76 15.55 -8.37
C ILE A 176 6.47 16.48 -9.35
N ASN A 177 5.75 16.93 -10.37
CA ASN A 177 6.30 17.73 -11.46
C ASN A 177 6.20 19.23 -11.21
N SER A 178 5.40 19.65 -10.24
CA SER A 178 5.26 21.04 -9.81
C SER A 178 6.54 21.44 -9.09
N HIS A 179 7.38 22.17 -9.82
CA HIS A 179 8.66 22.73 -9.39
C HIS A 179 9.82 21.71 -9.28
N ASN A 180 10.96 22.08 -9.83
CA ASN A 180 12.21 21.30 -9.92
C ASN A 180 12.81 20.86 -8.57
N ASP A 181 12.14 21.13 -7.45
CA ASP A 181 12.71 21.09 -6.10
C ASP A 181 12.16 19.97 -5.20
N ASN A 182 11.26 19.10 -5.68
CA ASN A 182 10.69 17.99 -4.88
C ASN A 182 10.14 18.42 -3.49
N GLN A 183 9.74 19.69 -3.33
CA GLN A 183 9.42 20.30 -2.02
C GLN A 183 8.32 19.55 -1.26
N PHE A 184 7.33 19.01 -1.98
CA PHE A 184 6.29 18.20 -1.38
C PHE A 184 6.84 16.90 -0.79
N LEU A 185 7.72 16.19 -1.53
CA LEU A 185 8.36 14.97 -1.05
C LEU A 185 9.26 15.24 0.16
N ASP A 186 9.98 16.36 0.15
CA ASP A 186 10.80 16.79 1.29
C ASP A 186 9.96 17.11 2.52
N SER A 187 8.79 17.72 2.33
CA SER A 187 7.83 17.96 3.42
C SER A 187 7.32 16.64 3.99
N LEU A 188 6.92 15.68 3.15
CA LEU A 188 6.53 14.34 3.59
C LEU A 188 7.66 13.65 4.37
N LEU A 189 8.91 13.79 3.92
CA LEU A 189 10.08 13.25 4.62
C LEU A 189 10.27 13.88 6.02
N GLN A 190 10.00 15.17 6.19
CA GLN A 190 9.98 15.80 7.52
C GLN A 190 8.87 15.23 8.43
N PHE A 191 7.73 14.82 7.88
CA PHE A 191 6.72 14.06 8.62
C PHE A 191 7.17 12.64 8.96
N LEU A 192 7.86 11.94 8.06
CA LEU A 192 8.38 10.61 8.34
C LEU A 192 9.39 10.58 9.48
N ASN A 193 10.23 11.61 9.58
CA ASN A 193 11.30 11.67 10.57
C ASN A 193 10.83 12.25 11.92
N ASN A 194 9.99 13.28 11.91
CA ASN A 194 9.66 14.05 13.12
C ASN A 194 8.14 14.10 13.43
N GLY A 195 7.32 13.34 12.70
CA GLY A 195 5.87 13.31 12.93
C GLY A 195 5.47 12.40 14.07
N HIS A 196 4.24 12.58 14.56
CA HIS A 196 3.59 11.61 15.43
C HIS A 196 3.13 10.37 14.62
N VAL A 197 2.74 9.28 15.30
CA VAL A 197 2.44 7.96 14.68
C VAL A 197 1.47 8.07 13.49
N GLN A 198 0.39 8.85 13.63
CA GLN A 198 -0.60 9.03 12.57
C GLN A 198 -0.03 9.81 11.38
N SER A 199 0.63 10.95 11.60
CA SER A 199 1.26 11.70 10.52
C SER A 199 2.35 10.92 9.80
N ARG A 200 3.15 10.12 10.50
CA ARG A 200 4.13 9.23 9.88
C ARG A 200 3.47 8.19 8.97
N THR A 201 2.35 7.62 9.43
CA THR A 201 1.56 6.64 8.66
C THR A 201 0.90 7.28 7.42
N ASN A 202 0.35 8.49 7.56
CA ASN A 202 -0.25 9.24 6.46
C ASN A 202 0.83 9.68 5.44
N ALA A 203 1.97 10.16 5.93
CA ALA A 203 3.09 10.59 5.09
C ALA A 203 3.67 9.45 4.26
N ILE A 204 3.88 8.26 4.85
CA ILE A 204 4.42 7.11 4.08
C ILE A 204 3.41 6.60 3.05
N ALA A 205 2.12 6.71 3.34
CA ALA A 205 1.06 6.34 2.40
C ALA A 205 1.03 7.31 1.20
N LEU A 206 1.05 8.62 1.46
CA LEU A 206 1.11 9.64 0.42
C LEU A 206 2.41 9.54 -0.37
N LEU A 207 3.57 9.37 0.30
CA LEU A 207 4.86 9.20 -0.36
C LEU A 207 4.83 8.02 -1.34
N ARG A 208 4.21 6.90 -0.95
CA ARG A 208 4.04 5.76 -1.85
C ARG A 208 3.13 6.06 -3.04
N SER A 209 1.95 6.63 -2.79
CA SER A 209 1.01 6.97 -3.86
C SER A 209 1.67 7.93 -4.87
N THR A 210 2.38 8.93 -4.37
CA THR A 210 3.13 9.89 -5.18
C THR A 210 4.26 9.20 -5.95
N LEU A 211 5.17 8.46 -5.30
CA LEU A 211 6.28 7.78 -6.00
C LEU A 211 5.79 6.74 -7.02
N SER A 212 4.61 6.15 -6.84
CA SER A 212 4.05 5.24 -7.83
C SER A 212 3.68 5.90 -9.15
N MET A 213 3.53 7.24 -9.16
CA MET A 213 3.26 8.06 -10.34
C MET A 213 4.52 8.66 -10.96
N ALA A 214 5.68 8.48 -10.33
CA ALA A 214 6.95 9.04 -10.78
C ALA A 214 7.49 8.27 -12.00
N ASP A 215 8.12 9.01 -12.92
CA ASP A 215 8.72 8.39 -14.11
C ASP A 215 9.98 7.58 -13.71
N PRO A 216 10.37 6.54 -14.48
CA PRO A 216 11.52 5.69 -14.14
C PRO A 216 12.82 6.47 -13.89
N ALA A 217 13.05 7.56 -14.62
CA ALA A 217 14.21 8.44 -14.42
C ALA A 217 14.25 9.07 -13.01
N GLN A 218 13.10 9.49 -12.49
CA GLN A 218 12.96 10.05 -11.13
C GLN A 218 13.19 8.97 -10.07
N LEU A 219 12.70 7.73 -10.31
CA LEU A 219 12.90 6.61 -9.40
C LEU A 219 14.38 6.16 -9.31
N ILE A 220 15.11 6.18 -10.43
CA ILE A 220 16.56 5.91 -10.45
C ILE A 220 17.34 6.98 -9.67
N GLY A 221 16.88 8.23 -9.78
CA GLY A 221 17.51 9.42 -9.19
C GLY A 221 17.11 9.73 -7.75
N ILE A 222 16.30 8.89 -7.09
CA ILE A 222 15.77 9.22 -5.75
C ILE A 222 16.91 9.48 -4.75
N GLN A 223 16.80 10.56 -3.98
CA GLN A 223 17.84 10.94 -3.03
C GLN A 223 17.97 9.93 -1.88
N PRO A 224 19.18 9.68 -1.33
CA PRO A 224 19.39 8.74 -0.23
C PRO A 224 18.54 9.03 1.00
N VAL A 225 18.20 10.30 1.24
CA VAL A 225 17.44 10.75 2.41
C VAL A 225 16.02 10.14 2.44
N TYR A 226 15.39 9.92 1.28
CA TYR A 226 14.08 9.26 1.23
C TYR A 226 14.17 7.79 1.62
N ILE A 227 15.19 7.07 1.13
CA ILE A 227 15.43 5.68 1.50
C ILE A 227 15.73 5.56 3.00
N LYS A 228 16.53 6.48 3.54
CA LYS A 228 16.77 6.59 4.99
C LYS A 228 15.46 6.72 5.76
N GLY A 229 14.58 7.66 5.37
CA GLY A 229 13.28 7.86 6.00
C GLY A 229 12.40 6.60 5.98
N ILE A 230 12.41 5.85 4.86
CA ILE A 230 11.69 4.58 4.74
C ILE A 230 12.25 3.53 5.71
N VAL A 231 13.58 3.40 5.80
CA VAL A 231 14.23 2.45 6.73
C VAL A 231 13.99 2.85 8.19
N CYS A 232 13.96 4.15 8.52
CA CYS A 232 13.58 4.61 9.85
C CYS A 232 12.17 4.16 10.25
N ILE A 233 11.18 4.21 9.33
CA ILE A 233 9.82 3.71 9.61
C ILE A 233 9.82 2.20 9.93
N LEU A 234 10.69 1.43 9.28
CA LEU A 234 10.83 0.00 9.53
C LEU A 234 11.44 -0.27 10.91
N ASN A 235 12.50 0.46 11.27
CA ASN A 235 13.16 0.33 12.58
C ASN A 235 12.25 0.76 13.73
N ASP A 236 11.53 1.87 13.56
CA ASP A 236 10.67 2.44 14.60
C ASP A 236 9.37 1.66 14.81
N LYS A 237 9.04 0.72 13.91
CA LYS A 237 7.83 -0.11 13.97
C LYS A 237 6.55 0.69 14.25
N VAL A 238 6.45 1.87 13.62
CA VAL A 238 5.44 2.92 13.91
C VAL A 238 4.01 2.39 13.97
N SER A 239 3.61 1.62 12.95
CA SER A 239 2.32 0.93 12.89
C SER A 239 2.41 -0.21 11.87
N GLN A 240 1.56 -1.24 11.99
CA GLN A 240 1.54 -2.34 11.02
C GLN A 240 1.27 -1.84 9.58
N GLN A 241 0.41 -0.83 9.44
CA GLN A 241 0.13 -0.19 8.17
C GLN A 241 1.35 0.54 7.61
N ALA A 242 2.04 1.34 8.44
CA ALA A 242 3.22 2.07 8.04
C ALA A 242 4.36 1.11 7.63
N THR A 243 4.61 0.05 8.41
CA THR A 243 5.60 -0.98 8.07
C THR A 243 5.29 -1.65 6.73
N LYS A 244 4.02 -2.02 6.49
CA LYS A 244 3.61 -2.62 5.21
C LYS A 244 3.79 -1.68 4.02
N LEU A 245 3.53 -0.39 4.20
CA LEU A 245 3.73 0.63 3.16
C LEU A 245 5.21 0.87 2.88
N ALA A 246 6.03 0.97 3.93
CA ALA A 246 7.49 1.11 3.82
C ALA A 246 8.13 -0.11 3.11
N LEU A 247 7.69 -1.33 3.43
CA LEU A 247 8.15 -2.54 2.75
C LEU A 247 7.76 -2.56 1.27
N LYS A 248 6.53 -2.15 0.92
CA LYS A 248 6.11 -2.04 -0.48
C LYS A 248 6.98 -1.03 -1.23
N LEU A 249 7.26 0.12 -0.63
CA LEU A 249 8.16 1.13 -1.20
C LEU A 249 9.57 0.58 -1.44
N LEU A 250 10.16 -0.13 -0.49
CA LEU A 250 11.47 -0.78 -0.71
C LEU A 250 11.42 -1.80 -1.86
N VAL A 251 10.36 -2.61 -1.95
CA VAL A 251 10.19 -3.57 -3.04
C VAL A 251 10.04 -2.87 -4.40
N GLU A 252 9.41 -1.70 -4.45
CA GLU A 252 9.23 -0.87 -5.66
C GLU A 252 10.53 -0.14 -6.05
N LEU A 253 11.35 0.28 -5.08
CA LEU A 253 12.58 1.08 -5.31
C LEU A 253 13.85 0.24 -5.50
N CYS A 254 13.98 -0.93 -4.86
CA CYS A 254 15.18 -1.77 -4.91
C CYS A 254 15.42 -2.59 -6.19
N PRO A 255 14.53 -2.68 -7.20
CA PRO A 255 14.92 -3.21 -8.51
C PRO A 255 16.05 -2.38 -9.15
N TRP A 256 16.09 -1.07 -8.88
CA TRP A 256 17.09 -0.14 -9.39
C TRP A 256 18.43 -0.27 -8.63
N GLY A 257 19.53 -0.50 -9.35
CA GLY A 257 20.86 -0.75 -8.76
C GLY A 257 21.34 0.31 -7.78
N ARG A 258 21.21 1.59 -8.16
CA ARG A 258 21.62 2.72 -7.31
C ARG A 258 20.84 2.77 -5.99
N ASN A 259 19.57 2.36 -6.01
CA ASN A 259 18.73 2.38 -4.82
C ASN A 259 19.03 1.20 -3.89
N ARG A 260 19.48 0.06 -4.43
CA ARG A 260 19.95 -1.07 -3.61
C ARG A 260 21.12 -0.66 -2.72
N ILE A 261 22.12 -0.01 -3.31
CA ILE A 261 23.32 0.46 -2.59
C ILE A 261 22.91 1.42 -1.47
N LYS A 262 22.13 2.46 -1.81
CA LYS A 262 21.62 3.42 -0.82
C LYS A 262 20.82 2.74 0.32
N ALA A 263 20.00 1.74 0.00
CA ALA A 263 19.24 1.01 1.02
C ALA A 263 20.15 0.22 1.97
N ILE A 264 21.19 -0.42 1.43
CA ILE A 264 22.17 -1.17 2.23
C ILE A 264 22.98 -0.23 3.13
N GLU A 265 23.47 0.89 2.60
CA GLU A 265 24.19 1.91 3.37
C GLU A 265 23.36 2.48 4.53
N ASN A 266 22.03 2.54 4.38
CA ASN A 266 21.11 2.97 5.43
C ASN A 266 20.64 1.83 6.35
N GLY A 267 21.26 0.65 6.29
CA GLY A 267 21.00 -0.46 7.22
C GLY A 267 19.72 -1.25 6.92
N ALA A 268 19.17 -1.18 5.70
CA ALA A 268 17.93 -1.87 5.37
C ALA A 268 18.00 -3.40 5.57
N VAL A 269 19.15 -4.03 5.31
CA VAL A 269 19.31 -5.48 5.46
C VAL A 269 19.11 -5.91 6.92
N PHE A 270 19.76 -5.21 7.86
CA PHE A 270 19.61 -5.46 9.29
C PHE A 270 18.14 -5.27 9.73
N ALA A 271 17.55 -4.12 9.38
CA ALA A 271 16.15 -3.81 9.70
C ALA A 271 15.16 -4.88 9.20
N LEU A 272 15.37 -5.37 7.98
CA LEU A 272 14.53 -6.40 7.36
C LEU A 272 14.67 -7.76 8.07
N ILE A 273 15.87 -8.14 8.50
CA ILE A 273 16.11 -9.40 9.20
C ILE A 273 15.46 -9.36 10.59
N GLU A 274 15.64 -8.27 11.34
CA GLU A 274 14.99 -8.07 12.65
C GLU A 274 13.46 -8.11 12.54
N LEU A 275 12.89 -7.43 11.53
CA LEU A 275 11.45 -7.51 11.28
C LEU A 275 10.98 -8.93 10.93
N LEU A 276 11.78 -9.71 10.20
CA LEU A 276 11.42 -11.07 9.81
C LEU A 276 11.46 -12.06 10.99
N LEU A 277 12.31 -11.78 11.98
CA LEU A 277 12.38 -12.52 13.24
C LEU A 277 11.10 -12.33 14.07
N ASP A 278 10.57 -11.11 14.10
CA ASP A 278 9.43 -10.74 14.95
C ASP A 278 8.05 -11.06 14.35
N THR A 279 7.93 -11.11 13.02
CA THR A 279 6.62 -11.25 12.35
C THR A 279 6.38 -12.64 11.77
N ASN A 280 5.13 -13.10 11.86
CA ASN A 280 4.63 -14.27 11.13
C ASN A 280 3.49 -13.93 10.16
N GLU A 281 3.18 -12.63 9.97
CA GLU A 281 2.16 -12.24 8.99
C GLU A 281 2.64 -12.58 7.59
N ARG A 282 1.86 -13.42 6.89
CA ARG A 282 2.21 -13.95 5.56
C ARG A 282 2.64 -12.85 4.58
N ARG A 283 1.83 -11.79 4.47
CA ARG A 283 2.07 -10.74 3.47
C ARG A 283 3.31 -9.91 3.79
N VAL A 284 3.57 -9.66 5.07
CA VAL A 284 4.76 -8.92 5.53
C VAL A 284 6.02 -9.75 5.27
N CYS A 285 6.01 -11.05 5.61
CA CYS A 285 7.11 -11.96 5.30
C CYS A 285 7.44 -12.02 3.80
N GLU A 286 6.41 -12.09 2.94
CA GLU A 286 6.59 -12.07 1.48
C GLU A 286 7.28 -10.79 0.99
N LEU A 287 6.89 -9.63 1.53
CA LEU A 287 7.48 -8.35 1.17
C LEU A 287 8.92 -8.23 1.66
N ILE A 288 9.20 -8.63 2.90
CA ILE A 288 10.56 -8.61 3.48
C ILE A 288 11.50 -9.50 2.65
N LEU A 289 11.10 -10.74 2.36
CA LEU A 289 11.92 -11.66 1.57
C LEU A 289 12.11 -11.17 0.12
N THR A 290 11.12 -10.47 -0.44
CA THR A 290 11.26 -9.85 -1.77
C THR A 290 12.27 -8.70 -1.74
N ALA A 291 12.22 -7.84 -0.71
CA ALA A 291 13.20 -6.77 -0.55
C ALA A 291 14.61 -7.31 -0.31
N LEU A 292 14.78 -8.28 0.61
CA LEU A 292 16.06 -8.94 0.86
C LEU A 292 16.63 -9.60 -0.40
N ASP A 293 15.80 -10.26 -1.21
CA ASP A 293 16.28 -10.81 -2.48
C ASP A 293 16.83 -9.75 -3.43
N HIS A 294 16.14 -8.60 -3.58
CA HIS A 294 16.66 -7.49 -4.37
C HIS A 294 18.00 -7.01 -3.82
N LEU A 295 18.14 -6.84 -2.50
CA LEU A 295 19.39 -6.38 -1.88
C LEU A 295 20.52 -7.41 -2.03
N CYS A 296 20.25 -8.71 -1.88
CA CYS A 296 21.24 -9.77 -2.02
C CYS A 296 21.71 -10.02 -3.46
N THR A 297 21.16 -9.31 -4.46
CA THR A 297 21.71 -9.33 -5.83
C THR A 297 23.09 -8.64 -5.91
N CYS A 298 23.44 -7.77 -4.97
CA CYS A 298 24.75 -7.11 -4.90
C CYS A 298 25.64 -7.71 -3.80
N ALA A 299 26.95 -7.51 -3.89
CA ALA A 299 27.92 -8.08 -2.96
C ALA A 299 27.74 -7.54 -1.54
N ASP A 300 27.53 -6.23 -1.40
CA ASP A 300 27.36 -5.59 -0.09
C ASP A 300 26.12 -6.09 0.64
N GLY A 301 25.01 -6.27 -0.08
CA GLY A 301 23.77 -6.80 0.50
C GLY A 301 23.89 -8.24 0.97
N ARG A 302 24.70 -9.07 0.28
CA ARG A 302 25.05 -10.41 0.76
C ARG A 302 25.95 -10.35 1.99
N SER A 303 26.96 -9.49 1.97
CA SER A 303 27.88 -9.30 3.09
C SER A 303 27.12 -8.90 4.36
N GLU A 304 26.23 -7.91 4.28
CA GLU A 304 25.44 -7.45 5.42
C GLU A 304 24.47 -8.52 5.94
N LEU A 305 23.88 -9.35 5.06
CA LEU A 305 23.05 -10.47 5.51
C LEU A 305 23.87 -11.52 6.28
N LEU A 306 25.08 -11.83 5.80
CA LEU A 306 26.00 -12.77 6.45
C LEU A 306 26.58 -12.24 7.76
N ARG A 307 26.74 -10.91 7.88
CA ARG A 307 27.17 -10.27 9.13
C ARG A 307 26.12 -10.32 10.21
N HIS A 308 24.85 -10.44 9.84
CA HIS A 308 23.75 -10.56 10.79
C HIS A 308 23.67 -12.00 11.35
N GLY A 309 23.84 -12.17 12.67
CA GLY A 309 23.89 -13.49 13.30
C GLY A 309 22.65 -14.37 13.09
N GLY A 310 21.48 -13.77 12.82
CA GLY A 310 20.25 -14.47 12.46
C GLY A 310 19.93 -14.58 10.96
N GLY A 311 20.73 -14.01 10.06
CA GLY A 311 20.35 -13.77 8.66
C GLY A 311 20.06 -15.05 7.86
N ILE A 312 21.01 -15.98 7.86
CA ILE A 312 20.86 -17.27 7.16
C ILE A 312 19.74 -18.10 7.79
N ALA A 313 19.71 -18.15 9.12
CA ALA A 313 18.75 -18.94 9.88
C ALA A 313 17.30 -18.50 9.64
N ILE A 314 17.02 -17.20 9.67
CA ILE A 314 15.65 -16.72 9.49
C ILE A 314 15.15 -16.91 8.06
N VAL A 315 16.00 -16.68 7.05
CA VAL A 315 15.63 -16.90 5.65
C VAL A 315 15.30 -18.38 5.42
N SER A 316 16.15 -19.28 5.90
CA SER A 316 15.91 -20.74 5.87
C SER A 316 14.62 -21.13 6.57
N LYS A 317 14.37 -20.56 7.77
CA LYS A 317 13.18 -20.85 8.57
C LYS A 317 11.88 -20.52 7.85
N LYS A 318 11.85 -19.48 7.01
CA LYS A 318 10.62 -19.05 6.30
C LYS A 318 10.34 -19.88 5.04
N ILE A 319 11.32 -20.60 4.50
CA ILE A 319 11.15 -21.51 3.36
C ILE A 319 10.22 -22.68 3.76
N LEU A 320 9.21 -22.95 2.92
CA LEU A 320 8.13 -23.92 3.12
C LEU A 320 7.22 -23.67 4.33
N ARG A 321 7.38 -22.55 5.07
CA ARG A 321 6.56 -22.24 6.26
C ARG A 321 5.56 -21.10 6.10
N VAL A 322 5.73 -20.26 5.08
CA VAL A 322 4.90 -19.06 4.89
C VAL A 322 4.05 -19.13 3.63
N SER A 323 4.69 -19.21 2.47
CA SER A 323 4.02 -19.31 1.17
C SER A 323 4.97 -19.80 0.07
N HIS A 324 4.43 -20.16 -1.09
CA HIS A 324 5.25 -20.48 -2.27
C HIS A 324 6.13 -19.30 -2.69
N LEU A 325 5.61 -18.07 -2.65
CA LEU A 325 6.38 -16.86 -2.96
C LEU A 325 7.53 -16.69 -1.96
N ALA A 326 7.26 -16.79 -0.66
CA ALA A 326 8.30 -16.70 0.37
C ALA A 326 9.38 -17.77 0.19
N SER A 327 8.97 -19.00 -0.17
CA SER A 327 9.90 -20.11 -0.43
C SER A 327 10.78 -19.85 -1.65
N ASP A 328 10.19 -19.34 -2.75
CA ASP A 328 10.95 -18.94 -3.93
C ASP A 328 11.95 -17.82 -3.60
N ARG A 329 11.50 -16.73 -2.97
CA ARG A 329 12.37 -15.61 -2.57
C ARG A 329 13.50 -16.09 -1.65
N GLY A 330 13.19 -16.93 -0.65
CA GLY A 330 14.18 -17.47 0.29
C GLY A 330 15.24 -18.34 -0.39
N VAL A 331 14.84 -19.26 -1.28
CA VAL A 331 15.78 -20.10 -2.04
C VAL A 331 16.65 -19.25 -2.96
N ARG A 332 16.12 -18.17 -3.56
CA ARG A 332 16.94 -17.27 -4.39
C ARG A 332 17.97 -16.48 -3.58
N ILE A 333 17.62 -16.03 -2.38
CA ILE A 333 18.59 -15.40 -1.46
C ILE A 333 19.72 -16.38 -1.15
N LEU A 334 19.38 -17.60 -0.74
CA LEU A 334 20.38 -18.65 -0.47
C LEU A 334 21.22 -18.97 -1.71
N TYR A 335 20.60 -19.06 -2.89
CA TYR A 335 21.31 -19.25 -4.16
C TYR A 335 22.30 -18.12 -4.44
N SER A 336 21.88 -16.87 -4.28
CA SER A 336 22.75 -15.70 -4.51
C SER A 336 23.97 -15.74 -3.58
N ILE A 337 23.76 -16.08 -2.31
CA ILE A 337 24.85 -16.28 -1.34
C ILE A 337 25.75 -17.41 -1.83
N SER A 338 25.21 -18.62 -1.99
CA SER A 338 25.96 -19.83 -2.36
C SER A 338 26.75 -19.69 -3.67
N LYS A 339 26.23 -18.97 -4.66
CA LYS A 339 26.90 -18.76 -5.96
C LYS A 339 28.13 -17.86 -5.86
N PHE A 340 28.11 -16.90 -4.94
CA PHE A 340 29.15 -15.87 -4.82
C PHE A 340 30.01 -16.00 -3.55
N LEU A 341 30.03 -17.18 -2.92
CA LEU A 341 30.96 -17.51 -1.85
C LEU A 341 32.38 -17.70 -2.43
N ALA A 342 33.14 -16.61 -2.54
CA ALA A 342 34.55 -16.65 -2.91
C ALA A 342 35.44 -16.79 -1.66
N THR A 343 36.28 -17.85 -1.64
CA THR A 343 37.41 -18.08 -0.71
C THR A 343 37.08 -18.08 0.80
N CYS A 344 38.11 -18.33 1.64
CA CYS A 344 38.20 -18.74 3.06
C CYS A 344 36.99 -18.51 4.01
N TYR A 345 36.18 -17.47 3.80
CA TYR A 345 34.90 -17.23 4.50
C TYR A 345 33.82 -18.27 4.14
N SER A 346 33.95 -18.89 2.97
CA SER A 346 33.05 -19.93 2.44
C SER A 346 32.86 -21.09 3.42
N THR A 347 33.93 -21.61 4.03
CA THR A 347 33.81 -22.77 4.91
C THR A 347 32.97 -22.47 6.16
N LYS A 348 33.12 -21.30 6.78
CA LYS A 348 32.32 -20.92 7.96
C LYS A 348 30.84 -20.79 7.61
N VAL A 349 30.54 -20.10 6.51
CA VAL A 349 29.15 -19.93 6.03
C VAL A 349 28.54 -21.28 5.65
N LEU A 350 29.27 -22.16 4.96
CA LEU A 350 28.79 -23.49 4.60
C LEU A 350 28.53 -24.38 5.83
N GLN A 351 29.35 -24.26 6.87
CA GLN A 351 29.13 -24.95 8.15
C GLN A 351 27.91 -24.38 8.89
N GLU A 352 27.74 -23.05 8.91
CA GLU A 352 26.54 -22.42 9.47
C GLU A 352 25.28 -22.88 8.73
N MET A 353 25.30 -22.88 7.39
CA MET A 353 24.19 -23.36 6.58
C MET A 353 23.82 -24.81 6.90
N LEU A 354 24.84 -25.65 7.16
CA LEU A 354 24.65 -27.04 7.54
C LEU A 354 24.02 -27.15 8.94
N GLN A 355 24.54 -26.43 9.94
CA GLN A 355 24.04 -26.42 11.32
C GLN A 355 22.60 -25.91 11.43
N VAL A 356 22.25 -24.90 10.64
CA VAL A 356 20.89 -24.35 10.53
C VAL A 356 19.93 -25.33 9.84
N GLY A 357 20.44 -26.38 9.19
CA GLY A 357 19.64 -27.39 8.50
C GLY A 357 19.17 -26.95 7.10
N ILE A 358 19.88 -26.04 6.43
CA ILE A 358 19.54 -25.60 5.07
C ILE A 358 19.60 -26.76 4.08
N VAL A 359 20.60 -27.63 4.20
CA VAL A 359 20.77 -28.75 3.27
C VAL A 359 19.54 -29.67 3.28
N SER A 360 19.08 -30.04 4.48
CA SER A 360 17.83 -30.79 4.68
C SER A 360 16.62 -30.03 4.15
N LYS A 361 16.55 -28.71 4.38
CA LYS A 361 15.48 -27.85 3.85
C LYS A 361 15.42 -27.86 2.32
N LEU A 362 16.57 -27.74 1.66
CA LEU A 362 16.68 -27.75 0.20
C LEU A 362 16.30 -29.12 -0.37
N CYS A 363 16.68 -30.23 0.27
CA CYS A 363 16.23 -31.57 -0.12
C CYS A 363 14.69 -31.68 -0.04
N LEU A 364 14.07 -31.16 1.02
CA LEU A 364 12.60 -31.11 1.14
C LEU A 364 11.95 -30.26 0.04
N VAL A 365 12.57 -29.14 -0.35
CA VAL A 365 12.10 -28.31 -1.48
C VAL A 365 12.03 -29.10 -2.79
N LEU A 366 12.92 -30.08 -3.00
CA LEU A 366 12.89 -30.93 -4.19
C LEU A 366 11.71 -31.91 -4.20
N GLN A 367 11.29 -32.36 -3.02
CA GLN A 367 10.23 -33.35 -2.83
C GLN A 367 8.82 -32.76 -2.88
N VAL A 368 8.64 -31.54 -2.39
CA VAL A 368 7.31 -30.89 -2.31
C VAL A 368 6.95 -30.15 -3.60
N ASP A 369 5.67 -29.80 -3.77
CA ASP A 369 5.22 -29.03 -4.93
C ASP A 369 5.62 -27.55 -4.81
N VAL A 370 6.62 -27.15 -5.58
CA VAL A 370 7.19 -25.80 -5.66
C VAL A 370 7.52 -25.53 -7.11
N SER A 371 7.61 -24.25 -7.48
CA SER A 371 7.95 -23.84 -8.84
C SER A 371 9.21 -24.54 -9.37
N PRO A 372 9.24 -24.93 -10.67
CA PRO A 372 10.38 -25.65 -11.24
C PRO A 372 11.67 -24.85 -11.15
N LYS A 373 11.60 -23.51 -11.30
CA LYS A 373 12.75 -22.60 -11.14
C LYS A 373 13.32 -22.63 -9.72
N THR A 374 12.46 -22.75 -8.70
CA THR A 374 12.89 -22.87 -7.30
C THR A 374 13.59 -24.21 -7.07
N LYS A 375 13.05 -25.31 -7.63
CA LYS A 375 13.67 -26.64 -7.54
C LYS A 375 15.04 -26.68 -8.23
N GLU A 376 15.14 -26.08 -9.42
CA GLU A 376 16.41 -25.99 -10.16
C GLU A 376 17.48 -25.26 -9.35
N LYS A 377 17.16 -24.09 -8.79
CA LYS A 377 18.08 -23.35 -7.92
C LYS A 377 18.46 -24.14 -6.67
N ALA A 378 17.52 -24.84 -6.04
CA ALA A 378 17.81 -25.70 -4.91
C ALA A 378 18.81 -26.83 -5.29
N LYS A 379 18.63 -27.47 -6.47
CA LYS A 379 19.58 -28.45 -7.00
C LYS A 379 20.95 -27.84 -7.25
N GLU A 380 21.01 -26.65 -7.85
CA GLU A 380 22.29 -25.96 -8.09
C GLU A 380 23.04 -25.66 -6.78
N ILE A 381 22.35 -25.18 -5.74
CA ILE A 381 22.98 -24.93 -4.43
C ILE A 381 23.62 -26.22 -3.89
N LEU A 382 22.88 -27.32 -3.88
CA LEU A 382 23.35 -28.61 -3.39
C LEU A 382 24.54 -29.16 -4.19
N ARG A 383 24.56 -28.92 -5.51
CA ARG A 383 25.67 -29.33 -6.39
C ARG A 383 26.92 -28.49 -6.17
N LEU A 384 26.77 -27.16 -6.08
CA LEU A 384 27.88 -26.21 -5.92
C LEU A 384 28.76 -26.56 -4.70
N HIS A 385 28.15 -27.01 -3.61
CA HIS A 385 28.84 -27.27 -2.33
C HIS A 385 28.83 -28.74 -1.93
N SER A 386 28.59 -29.65 -2.88
CA SER A 386 28.51 -31.10 -2.66
C SER A 386 29.72 -31.68 -1.94
N ARG A 387 30.93 -31.16 -2.18
CA ARG A 387 32.17 -31.60 -1.51
C ARG A 387 32.14 -31.41 0.01
N VAL A 388 31.37 -30.44 0.51
CA VAL A 388 31.28 -30.13 1.95
C VAL A 388 30.06 -30.80 2.59
N TRP A 389 28.97 -30.98 1.83
CA TRP A 389 27.70 -31.42 2.40
C TRP A 389 27.36 -32.90 2.18
N ARG A 390 27.83 -33.53 1.10
CA ARG A 390 27.39 -34.89 0.69
C ARG A 390 27.50 -35.94 1.80
N ASP A 391 28.60 -35.92 2.53
CA ASP A 391 28.89 -36.92 3.57
C ASP A 391 28.60 -36.39 4.99
N SER A 392 27.82 -35.31 5.11
CA SER A 392 27.51 -34.72 6.40
C SER A 392 26.49 -35.53 7.19
N SER A 393 26.82 -35.83 8.45
CA SER A 393 25.91 -36.43 9.42
C SER A 393 24.69 -35.57 9.77
N CYS A 394 24.69 -34.29 9.40
CA CYS A 394 23.58 -33.37 9.64
C CYS A 394 22.42 -33.58 8.64
N ILE A 395 22.61 -34.39 7.59
CA ILE A 395 21.56 -34.71 6.62
C ILE A 395 20.83 -35.99 7.07
N PRO A 396 19.50 -35.94 7.31
CA PRO A 396 18.74 -37.13 7.63
C PRO A 396 18.85 -38.19 6.52
N PRO A 397 19.04 -39.48 6.86
CA PRO A 397 19.26 -40.54 5.87
C PRO A 397 18.17 -40.64 4.79
N HIS A 398 16.91 -40.38 5.16
CA HIS A 398 15.78 -40.40 4.23
C HIS A 398 15.82 -39.28 3.16
N LEU A 399 16.61 -38.23 3.37
CA LEU A 399 16.79 -37.14 2.41
C LEU A 399 18.02 -37.33 1.51
N LEU A 400 18.94 -38.26 1.84
CA LEU A 400 20.13 -38.53 1.04
C LEU A 400 19.78 -39.00 -0.38
N SER A 401 18.68 -39.75 -0.54
CA SER A 401 18.19 -40.18 -1.87
C SER A 401 17.74 -39.03 -2.76
N SER A 402 17.39 -37.89 -2.16
CA SER A 402 16.96 -36.67 -2.85
C SER A 402 18.11 -35.68 -3.08
N TYR A 403 19.30 -35.98 -2.57
CA TYR A 403 20.50 -35.18 -2.82
C TYR A 403 21.00 -35.42 -4.26
N PRO A 404 21.17 -34.37 -5.09
CA PRO A 404 21.40 -34.47 -6.54
C PRO A 404 22.86 -34.63 -6.98
#